data_AF-A0A127EMV6-F1
#
_entry.id   AF-A0A127EMV6-F1
#
_cell.length_a   1.000
_cell.length_b   1.000
_cell.length_c   1.000
_cell.angle_alpha   90.00
_cell.angle_beta   90.00
_cell.angle_gamma   90.00
#
_symmetry.space_group_name_H-M   'P 1'
#
loop_
_entity.id
_entity.type
_entity.pdbx_description
1 polymer ?
#
loop_
_entity_poly.entity_id
_entity_poly.type
_entity_poly.pdbx_seq_one_letter_code
_entity_poly.pdbx_strand_id
1 'polypeptide(L)'
;MVAISRTRLTRRRFLVRAASVTAFASVGSIAKPYVSRAADRPQITHGIQSGDVSADSAMVWARADRPSRMLVEVATTDSFKNIRGAAAIDALPESDFTAKALLESLPAGQDIFYRVRFEDLAAPTISSEAVVGRFRTAPADRRSVSFVWSGDVVGQGWGIDESRGGIRTFNTMLGDRPDFFIHSGDSIYADCPIEREQKLPNGEVWRNLVTEEKSRNATSVADFRGNYKYNLLDANLRRFNSEVPMFAQWDDHEVTNDWWPGQNRGDYGNTNASLLAAHGRRAFCEYMPVRQTQAETGRIYRNISYGPLLDVFLLDMRSYRGPNGNRDTELGPDSAILGAVQLEWLKRELTHSNATWKVIAADLPLSIVSYDAVALGNGAPVGRELEIADLLAFIKHAGVHNTVWITADMHYTAAHYYDPNRAQFQDFEPFWEFISGPLHAGTWAPGELDNTFGPQVRYQNGCSAEQGENLAPCFGLQFYGHVAIDSASEVMTVTLKDVGGNALWATRIEPKLLRWTTGPMVQRI
;
A
#
# COMPACT_ATOMS: atom_id res chain seq x y z
N MET A 1 60.01 -27.21 -41.95
CA MET A 1 60.73 -26.57 -40.82
C MET A 1 61.26 -25.23 -41.31
N VAL A 2 60.44 -24.17 -41.20
CA VAL A 2 60.53 -23.08 -40.20
C VAL A 2 61.88 -22.36 -40.18
N ALA A 3 61.88 -21.09 -40.61
CA ALA A 3 62.33 -19.95 -39.78
C ALA A 3 61.97 -18.62 -40.47
N ILE A 4 60.86 -18.01 -40.05
CA ILE A 4 60.52 -16.62 -40.35
C ILE A 4 61.23 -15.74 -39.31
N SER A 5 62.09 -14.84 -39.80
CA SER A 5 62.79 -13.83 -39.02
C SER A 5 61.83 -12.78 -38.47
N ARG A 6 61.92 -12.52 -37.15
CA ARG A 6 61.21 -11.44 -36.45
C ARG A 6 61.98 -10.13 -36.61
N THR A 7 61.36 -9.10 -37.18
CA THR A 7 61.77 -7.70 -37.01
C THR A 7 60.74 -6.94 -36.16
N ARG A 8 61.22 -6.38 -35.05
CA ARG A 8 60.45 -5.61 -34.06
C ARG A 8 60.07 -4.24 -34.61
N LEU A 9 58.78 -3.88 -34.54
CA LEU A 9 58.30 -2.51 -34.77
C LEU A 9 58.35 -1.71 -33.47
N THR A 10 59.18 -0.67 -33.43
CA THR A 10 59.31 0.27 -32.31
C THR A 10 58.23 1.37 -32.35
N ARG A 11 57.77 1.80 -31.17
CA ARG A 11 56.65 2.74 -30.87
C ARG A 11 56.63 4.09 -31.62
N ARG A 12 57.63 4.44 -32.42
CA ARG A 12 57.75 5.74 -33.10
C ARG A 12 57.24 5.77 -34.55
N ARG A 13 56.80 4.63 -35.12
CA ARG A 13 56.22 4.56 -36.49
C ARG A 13 54.69 4.38 -36.56
N PHE A 14 54.00 4.27 -35.42
CA PHE A 14 52.54 4.11 -35.38
C PHE A 14 51.78 5.45 -35.34
N LEU A 15 52.43 6.56 -34.97
CA LEU A 15 51.79 7.86 -34.75
C LEU A 15 51.82 8.84 -35.95
N VAL A 16 52.31 8.43 -37.13
CA VAL A 16 52.45 9.33 -38.30
C VAL A 16 51.69 8.82 -39.55
N ARG A 17 50.83 7.80 -39.43
CA ARG A 17 50.07 7.24 -40.57
C ARG A 17 48.55 7.17 -40.41
N ALA A 18 47.97 7.98 -39.53
CA ALA A 18 46.51 8.11 -39.42
C ALA A 18 46.03 9.56 -39.65
N ALA A 19 46.65 10.25 -40.61
CA ALA A 19 46.15 11.53 -41.10
C ALA A 19 46.08 11.48 -42.64
N SER A 20 44.88 11.75 -43.18
CA SER A 20 44.52 11.94 -44.60
C SER A 20 44.51 10.64 -45.44
N VAL A 21 43.48 10.17 -46.15
CA VAL A 21 42.24 10.69 -46.80
C VAL A 21 41.35 9.43 -46.99
N THR A 22 40.02 9.45 -46.81
CA THR A 22 39.03 9.61 -47.90
C THR A 22 37.66 10.01 -47.33
N ALA A 23 37.19 11.16 -47.77
CA ALA A 23 35.83 11.64 -47.60
C ALA A 23 34.87 10.86 -48.52
N PHE A 24 33.83 10.29 -47.94
CA PHE A 24 32.53 10.10 -48.61
C PHE A 24 31.48 10.82 -47.77
N ALA A 25 30.73 11.68 -48.44
CA ALA A 25 29.71 12.54 -47.85
C ALA A 25 28.59 11.69 -47.22
N SER A 26 28.49 11.72 -45.90
CA SER A 26 27.22 11.66 -45.20
C SER A 26 26.99 13.03 -44.56
N VAL A 27 25.83 13.60 -44.87
CA VAL A 27 25.39 14.92 -44.42
C VAL A 27 25.58 15.04 -42.91
N GLY A 28 26.41 16.00 -42.52
CA GLY A 28 26.78 16.27 -41.14
C GLY A 28 25.57 16.65 -40.30
N SER A 29 25.13 15.72 -39.46
CA SER A 29 24.68 16.11 -38.12
C SER A 29 25.93 16.26 -37.27
N ILE A 30 26.60 17.40 -37.38
CA ILE A 30 27.50 17.83 -36.31
C ILE A 30 26.58 17.91 -35.09
N ALA A 31 26.74 16.98 -34.14
CA ALA A 31 26.06 17.04 -32.86
C ALA A 31 26.42 18.40 -32.26
N LYS A 32 25.54 19.39 -32.44
CA LYS A 32 25.72 20.70 -31.83
C LYS A 32 25.74 20.42 -30.32
N PRO A 33 26.77 20.86 -29.58
CA PRO A 33 26.72 20.78 -28.14
C PRO A 33 25.48 21.56 -27.69
N TYR A 34 24.44 20.83 -27.30
CA TYR A 34 23.25 21.40 -26.73
C TYR A 34 23.58 21.69 -25.27
N VAL A 35 23.63 22.97 -24.93
CA VAL A 35 23.73 23.38 -23.53
C VAL A 35 22.37 23.11 -22.91
N SER A 36 22.23 21.98 -22.23
CA SER A 36 21.03 21.67 -21.43
C SER A 36 20.82 22.78 -20.41
N ARG A 37 19.72 23.50 -20.54
CA ARG A 37 19.22 24.43 -19.53
C ARG A 37 18.44 23.64 -18.50
N ALA A 38 18.35 24.15 -17.27
CA ALA A 38 17.56 23.50 -16.22
C ALA A 38 16.10 23.24 -16.64
N ALA A 39 15.51 24.13 -17.44
CA ALA A 39 14.15 23.99 -17.98
C ALA A 39 13.98 22.87 -19.02
N ASP A 40 15.07 22.43 -19.65
CA ASP A 40 15.04 21.39 -20.67
C ASP A 40 14.99 19.99 -20.04
N ARG A 41 15.38 19.88 -18.76
CA ARG A 41 15.45 18.59 -18.05
C ARG A 41 14.06 18.09 -17.66
N PRO A 42 13.75 16.79 -17.90
CA PRO A 42 12.60 16.15 -17.29
C PRO A 42 12.60 16.34 -15.77
N GLN A 43 11.42 16.34 -15.16
CA GLN A 43 11.25 16.53 -13.73
C GLN A 43 10.58 15.33 -13.08
N ILE A 44 11.07 14.91 -11.91
CA ILE A 44 10.35 14.00 -11.03
C ILE A 44 9.29 14.83 -10.29
N THR A 45 8.03 14.69 -10.67
CA THR A 45 6.97 15.65 -10.30
C THR A 45 6.31 15.35 -8.95
N HIS A 46 6.22 14.08 -8.56
CA HIS A 46 5.42 13.62 -7.42
C HIS A 46 6.23 12.76 -6.44
N GLY A 47 7.56 12.97 -6.43
CA GLY A 47 8.48 12.17 -5.63
C GLY A 47 8.67 10.75 -6.17
N ILE A 48 9.16 9.88 -5.29
CA ILE A 48 9.43 8.47 -5.56
C ILE A 48 8.73 7.63 -4.48
N GLN A 49 8.40 6.40 -4.82
CA GLN A 49 7.80 5.45 -3.87
C GLN A 49 8.46 4.08 -4.03
N SER A 50 8.40 3.28 -2.97
CA SER A 50 8.72 1.85 -3.04
C SER A 50 7.58 1.03 -2.44
N GLY A 51 7.46 -0.23 -2.84
CA GLY A 51 6.37 -1.10 -2.39
C GLY A 51 6.61 -2.55 -2.76
N ASP A 52 5.73 -3.43 -2.28
CA ASP A 52 5.79 -4.89 -2.48
C ASP A 52 7.23 -5.45 -2.33
N VAL A 53 7.90 -5.00 -1.27
CA VAL A 53 9.25 -5.41 -0.90
C VAL A 53 9.22 -6.82 -0.32
N SER A 54 9.98 -7.73 -0.93
CA SER A 54 10.23 -9.10 -0.46
C SER A 54 11.66 -9.25 0.06
N ALA A 55 12.10 -10.50 0.27
CA ALA A 55 13.47 -10.80 0.66
C ALA A 55 14.50 -10.45 -0.44
N ASP A 56 14.07 -10.39 -1.70
CA ASP A 56 14.95 -10.32 -2.87
C ASP A 56 14.47 -9.37 -3.97
N SER A 57 13.35 -8.68 -3.76
CA SER A 57 12.77 -7.80 -4.77
C SER A 57 12.01 -6.63 -4.16
N ALA A 58 11.78 -5.60 -4.96
CA ALA A 58 11.00 -4.42 -4.58
C ALA A 58 10.46 -3.73 -5.82
N MET A 59 9.28 -3.12 -5.73
CA MET A 59 8.79 -2.17 -6.72
C MET A 59 9.32 -0.77 -6.41
N VAL A 60 9.75 -0.06 -7.44
CA VAL A 60 10.08 1.37 -7.38
C VAL A 60 9.20 2.13 -8.36
N TRP A 61 8.61 3.22 -7.90
CA TRP A 61 7.72 4.08 -8.67
C TRP A 61 8.25 5.51 -8.74
N ALA A 62 8.05 6.17 -9.88
CA ALA A 62 8.18 7.61 -10.03
C ALA A 62 7.29 8.13 -11.18
N ARG A 63 7.07 9.44 -11.23
CA ARG A 63 6.34 10.11 -12.33
C ARG A 63 7.13 11.26 -12.94
N ALA A 64 7.28 11.24 -14.27
CA ALA A 64 7.88 12.32 -15.04
C ALA A 64 6.85 13.41 -15.41
N ASP A 65 7.32 14.55 -15.91
CA ASP A 65 6.48 15.62 -16.48
C ASP A 65 6.20 15.43 -17.99
N ARG A 66 6.89 14.48 -18.64
CA ARG A 66 6.85 14.25 -20.10
C ARG A 66 7.29 12.81 -20.45
N PRO A 67 7.20 12.36 -21.71
CA PRO A 67 7.77 11.08 -22.12
C PRO A 67 9.25 11.00 -21.74
N SER A 68 9.63 10.01 -20.93
CA SER A 68 10.99 9.90 -20.40
C SER A 68 11.31 8.46 -20.04
N ARG A 69 12.58 8.08 -20.07
CA ARG A 69 13.05 6.80 -19.55
C ARG A 69 13.41 6.92 -18.08
N MET A 70 12.72 6.20 -17.21
CA MET A 70 13.10 6.06 -15.80
C MET A 70 14.33 5.17 -15.71
N LEU A 71 15.38 5.65 -15.05
CA LEU A 71 16.54 4.88 -14.66
C LEU A 71 16.56 4.75 -13.15
N VAL A 72 16.68 3.51 -12.67
CA VAL A 72 16.80 3.20 -11.24
C VAL A 72 18.14 2.52 -11.01
N GLU A 73 18.97 3.09 -10.15
CA GLU A 73 20.23 2.47 -9.69
C GLU A 73 20.07 2.03 -8.23
N VAL A 74 20.61 0.87 -7.88
CA VAL A 74 20.46 0.26 -6.55
C VAL A 74 21.81 0.04 -5.89
N ALA A 75 21.93 0.35 -4.61
CA ALA A 75 23.11 0.11 -3.79
C ALA A 75 22.72 -0.27 -2.35
N THR A 76 23.66 -0.84 -1.59
CA THR A 76 23.49 -1.10 -0.14
C THR A 76 24.07 0.02 0.73
N THR A 77 24.50 1.13 0.11
CA THR A 77 25.01 2.32 0.77
C THR A 77 24.55 3.55 0.00
N ASP A 78 24.22 4.63 0.70
CA ASP A 78 23.81 5.93 0.15
C ASP A 78 24.85 6.61 -0.74
N SER A 79 26.13 6.20 -0.68
CA SER A 79 27.19 6.74 -1.54
C SER A 79 27.08 6.36 -3.01
N PHE A 80 26.31 5.32 -3.36
CA PHE A 80 26.21 4.72 -4.70
C PHE A 80 27.56 4.39 -5.37
N LYS A 81 28.66 4.24 -4.60
CA LYS A 81 29.99 3.88 -5.15
C LYS A 81 30.00 2.50 -5.79
N ASN A 82 29.21 1.57 -5.24
CA ASN A 82 29.07 0.20 -5.73
C ASN A 82 27.60 -0.05 -6.08
N ILE A 83 27.24 0.20 -7.35
CA ILE A 83 25.92 -0.11 -7.88
C ILE A 83 25.80 -1.64 -7.99
N ARG A 84 24.74 -2.20 -7.40
CA ARG A 84 24.45 -3.64 -7.42
C ARG A 84 23.44 -4.05 -8.48
N GLY A 85 22.58 -3.13 -8.87
CA GLY A 85 21.54 -3.37 -9.86
C GLY A 85 21.12 -2.08 -10.52
N ALA A 86 20.56 -2.20 -11.71
CA ALA A 86 19.91 -1.10 -12.39
C ALA A 86 18.69 -1.62 -13.16
N ALA A 87 17.67 -0.78 -13.25
CA ALA A 87 16.48 -1.02 -14.05
C ALA A 87 16.18 0.21 -14.91
N ALA A 88 15.59 -0.02 -16.08
CA ALA A 88 15.14 1.04 -16.97
C ALA A 88 13.75 0.72 -17.51
N ILE A 89 12.84 1.69 -17.47
CA ILE A 89 11.48 1.56 -17.99
C ILE A 89 10.97 2.92 -18.46
N ASP A 90 10.19 2.94 -19.53
CA ASP A 90 9.69 4.18 -20.12
C ASP A 90 8.41 4.66 -19.39
N ALA A 91 8.41 5.93 -19.01
CA ALA A 91 7.25 6.70 -18.57
C ALA A 91 6.59 7.34 -19.80
N LEU A 92 5.38 6.88 -20.16
CA LEU A 92 4.70 7.26 -21.39
C LEU A 92 3.33 7.91 -21.10
N PRO A 93 2.74 8.65 -22.07
CA PRO A 93 1.45 9.32 -21.86
C PRO A 93 0.32 8.37 -21.43
N GLU A 94 0.35 7.11 -21.87
CA GLU A 94 -0.69 6.13 -21.60
C GLU A 94 -0.80 5.80 -20.11
N SER A 95 0.30 5.86 -19.36
CA SER A 95 0.36 5.67 -17.91
C SER A 95 0.41 7.00 -17.15
N ASP A 96 0.06 8.12 -17.79
CA ASP A 96 0.22 9.47 -17.23
C ASP A 96 1.66 9.73 -16.74
N PHE A 97 2.63 9.27 -17.53
CA PHE A 97 4.06 9.39 -17.25
C PHE A 97 4.51 8.76 -15.92
N THR A 98 3.69 7.87 -15.34
CA THR A 98 4.10 7.02 -14.24
C THR A 98 4.94 5.87 -14.78
N ALA A 99 5.95 5.47 -14.02
CA ALA A 99 6.83 4.35 -14.33
C ALA A 99 7.03 3.51 -13.07
N LYS A 100 6.97 2.18 -13.24
CA LYS A 100 7.16 1.20 -12.17
C LYS A 100 8.23 0.18 -12.57
N ALA A 101 9.34 0.15 -11.86
CA ALA A 101 10.41 -0.81 -12.09
C ALA A 101 10.41 -1.88 -10.99
N LEU A 102 10.38 -3.15 -11.39
CA LEU A 102 10.68 -4.26 -10.49
C LEU A 102 12.20 -4.37 -10.35
N LEU A 103 12.69 -4.28 -9.12
CA LEU A 103 14.06 -4.61 -8.76
C LEU A 103 14.10 -6.05 -8.26
N GLU A 104 15.05 -6.84 -8.75
CA GLU A 104 15.20 -8.26 -8.40
C GLU A 104 16.63 -8.56 -7.93
N SER A 105 16.84 -9.77 -7.39
CA SER A 105 18.15 -10.23 -6.88
C SER A 105 18.75 -9.31 -5.80
N LEU A 106 17.90 -8.68 -4.99
CA LEU A 106 18.30 -7.87 -3.85
C LEU A 106 18.79 -8.78 -2.71
N PRO A 107 19.77 -8.34 -1.91
CA PRO A 107 20.17 -9.09 -0.73
C PRO A 107 19.09 -8.98 0.36
N ALA A 108 18.73 -10.11 0.98
CA ALA A 108 17.74 -10.17 2.06
C ALA A 108 18.22 -9.48 3.36
N GLY A 109 17.28 -8.90 4.10
CA GLY A 109 17.51 -8.24 5.39
C GLY A 109 18.40 -6.99 5.34
N GLN A 110 18.64 -6.41 4.17
CA GLN A 110 19.57 -5.31 3.96
C GLN A 110 18.87 -3.98 3.77
N ASP A 111 19.51 -2.90 4.24
CA ASP A 111 19.16 -1.56 3.80
C ASP A 111 19.55 -1.38 2.33
N ILE A 112 18.56 -1.04 1.52
CA ILE A 112 18.69 -0.77 0.10
C ILE A 112 18.45 0.72 -0.13
N PHE A 113 19.41 1.35 -0.80
CA PHE A 113 19.31 2.70 -1.32
C PHE A 113 19.09 2.61 -2.82
N TYR A 114 18.11 3.36 -3.32
CA TYR A 114 17.85 3.44 -4.75
C TYR A 114 17.83 4.90 -5.19
N ARG A 115 18.28 5.14 -6.42
CA ARG A 115 18.33 6.47 -7.02
C ARG A 115 17.59 6.46 -8.34
N VAL A 116 16.64 7.36 -8.49
CA VAL A 116 15.84 7.52 -9.69
C VAL A 116 16.27 8.77 -10.45
N ARG A 117 16.41 8.64 -11.77
CA ARG A 117 16.53 9.75 -12.72
C ARG A 117 15.63 9.48 -13.92
N PHE A 118 15.22 10.54 -14.60
CA PHE A 118 14.60 10.45 -15.92
C PHE A 118 15.54 10.95 -17.00
N GLU A 119 15.56 10.28 -18.15
CA GLU A 119 16.18 10.76 -19.39
C GLU A 119 15.09 11.10 -20.41
N ASP A 120 15.21 12.22 -21.12
CA ASP A 120 14.23 12.59 -22.15
C ASP A 120 14.31 11.60 -23.32
N LEU A 121 13.17 11.03 -23.74
CA LEU A 121 13.15 10.09 -24.87
C LEU A 121 13.48 10.75 -26.21
N ALA A 122 13.19 12.05 -26.37
CA ALA A 122 13.54 12.81 -27.57
C ALA A 122 15.02 13.25 -27.57
N ALA A 123 15.64 13.38 -26.39
CA ALA A 123 17.03 13.78 -26.22
C ALA A 123 17.69 13.06 -25.04
N PRO A 124 18.13 11.80 -25.19
CA PRO A 124 18.60 10.96 -24.08
C PRO A 124 19.83 11.48 -23.33
N THR A 125 20.50 12.51 -23.85
CA THR A 125 21.60 13.20 -23.16
C THR A 125 21.13 14.20 -22.11
N ILE A 126 19.83 14.49 -22.05
CA ILE A 126 19.21 15.39 -21.08
C ILE A 126 18.57 14.54 -19.97
N SER A 127 19.04 14.72 -18.74
CA SER A 127 18.55 13.97 -17.58
C SER A 127 18.09 14.89 -16.45
N SER A 128 17.12 14.41 -15.67
CA SER A 128 16.63 15.05 -14.46
C SER A 128 17.69 15.09 -13.34
N GLU A 129 17.45 15.92 -12.33
CA GLU A 129 18.08 15.71 -11.03
C GLU A 129 17.69 14.33 -10.47
N ALA A 130 18.58 13.75 -9.68
CA ALA A 130 18.36 12.43 -9.10
C ALA A 130 17.65 12.55 -7.75
N VAL A 131 16.66 11.69 -7.51
CA VAL A 131 16.00 11.56 -6.20
C VAL A 131 16.39 10.20 -5.61
N VAL A 132 16.76 10.20 -4.33
CA VAL A 132 17.20 9.01 -3.61
C VAL A 132 16.13 8.59 -2.62
N GLY A 133 15.83 7.30 -2.60
CA GLY A 133 15.00 6.68 -1.59
C GLY A 133 15.71 5.50 -0.95
N ARG A 134 15.09 4.94 0.08
CA ARG A 134 15.57 3.75 0.77
C ARG A 134 14.42 2.87 1.21
N PHE A 135 14.71 1.59 1.38
CA PHE A 135 13.84 0.62 2.05
C PHE A 135 14.71 -0.50 2.63
N ARG A 136 14.10 -1.43 3.36
CA ARG A 136 14.76 -2.65 3.82
C ARG A 136 14.06 -3.87 3.26
N THR A 137 14.83 -4.77 2.65
CA THR A 137 14.32 -6.07 2.19
C THR A 137 13.93 -6.95 3.36
N ALA A 138 12.93 -7.82 3.15
CA ALA A 138 12.54 -8.79 4.16
C ALA A 138 13.74 -9.65 4.58
N PRO A 139 13.84 -10.03 5.88
CA PRO A 139 14.94 -10.86 6.34
C PRO A 139 14.76 -12.31 5.88
N ALA A 140 15.87 -12.97 5.54
CA ALA A 140 15.87 -14.42 5.28
C ALA A 140 15.98 -15.23 6.58
N ASP A 141 16.49 -14.60 7.65
CA ASP A 141 16.69 -15.14 8.97
C ASP A 141 15.72 -14.51 9.99
N ARG A 142 15.73 -15.01 11.23
CA ARG A 142 14.88 -14.49 12.30
C ARG A 142 15.44 -13.15 12.77
N ARG A 143 14.66 -12.09 12.52
CA ARG A 143 14.96 -10.71 12.90
C ARG A 143 13.65 -10.02 13.29
N SER A 144 13.72 -9.13 14.28
CA SER A 144 12.55 -8.36 14.69
C SER A 144 12.01 -7.54 13.52
N VAL A 145 10.69 -7.50 13.40
CA VAL A 145 9.96 -6.81 12.33
C VAL A 145 9.14 -5.68 12.96
N SER A 146 9.17 -4.49 12.36
CA SER A 146 8.37 -3.34 12.78
C SER A 146 7.58 -2.80 11.58
N PHE A 147 6.27 -2.60 11.71
CA PHE A 147 5.48 -1.97 10.65
C PHE A 147 4.38 -1.08 11.22
N VAL A 148 3.86 -0.18 10.39
CA VAL A 148 2.70 0.66 10.71
C VAL A 148 1.56 0.38 9.74
N TRP A 149 0.33 0.63 10.13
CA TRP A 149 -0.84 0.52 9.25
C TRP A 149 -1.88 1.59 9.54
N SER A 150 -2.62 1.98 8.50
CA SER A 150 -3.79 2.88 8.57
C SER A 150 -4.45 3.02 7.20
N GLY A 151 -5.59 3.71 7.10
CA GLY A 151 -6.22 4.15 5.86
C GLY A 151 -6.62 5.63 5.88
N ASP A 152 -7.48 6.00 4.93
CA ASP A 152 -8.30 7.22 4.96
C ASP A 152 -7.52 8.54 4.83
N VAL A 153 -7.18 8.90 3.58
CA VAL A 153 -6.33 10.05 3.24
C VAL A 153 -7.07 11.05 2.34
N VAL A 154 -7.36 12.24 2.87
CA VAL A 154 -7.94 13.40 2.18
C VAL A 154 -9.41 13.20 1.80
N GLY A 155 -10.24 12.97 2.81
CA GLY A 155 -11.68 12.71 2.72
C GLY A 155 -12.57 13.70 3.47
N GLN A 156 -13.89 13.63 3.21
CA GLN A 156 -14.94 14.38 3.91
C GLN A 156 -14.73 15.90 3.98
N GLY A 157 -14.08 16.46 2.96
CA GLY A 157 -13.76 17.87 2.84
C GLY A 157 -12.36 18.23 3.32
N TRP A 158 -11.68 17.40 4.10
CA TRP A 158 -10.40 17.76 4.72
C TRP A 158 -9.21 17.39 3.83
N GLY A 159 -8.72 18.35 3.06
CA GLY A 159 -7.54 18.21 2.22
C GLY A 159 -6.26 18.78 2.81
N ILE A 160 -5.30 19.13 1.97
CA ILE A 160 -3.99 19.62 2.40
C ILE A 160 -4.11 21.08 2.83
N ASP A 161 -3.89 21.36 4.12
CA ASP A 161 -3.71 22.71 4.67
C ASP A 161 -2.25 22.93 5.04
N GLU A 162 -1.50 23.61 4.16
CA GLU A 162 -0.06 23.87 4.35
C GLU A 162 0.21 24.74 5.59
N SER A 163 -0.73 25.61 5.97
CA SER A 163 -0.58 26.45 7.17
C SER A 163 -0.61 25.64 8.47
N ARG A 164 -1.17 24.43 8.41
CA ARG A 164 -1.23 23.46 9.52
C ARG A 164 -0.20 22.33 9.36
N GLY A 165 0.74 22.47 8.41
CA GLY A 165 1.81 21.52 8.16
C GLY A 165 1.43 20.34 7.27
N GLY A 166 0.31 20.41 6.55
CA GLY A 166 -0.12 19.36 5.62
C GLY A 166 -0.52 18.06 6.33
N ILE A 167 -0.22 16.92 5.71
CA ILE A 167 -0.58 15.58 6.21
C ILE A 167 0.47 15.08 7.21
N ARG A 168 0.47 15.68 8.41
CA ARG A 168 1.53 15.48 9.42
C ARG A 168 1.70 14.03 9.89
N THR A 169 0.65 13.21 9.85
CA THR A 169 0.67 11.82 10.32
C THR A 169 1.74 10.98 9.63
N PHE A 170 1.97 11.19 8.33
CA PHE A 170 3.06 10.52 7.60
C PHE A 170 4.45 10.85 8.14
N ASN A 171 4.70 12.10 8.54
CA ASN A 171 5.96 12.46 9.17
C ASN A 171 6.08 11.90 10.60
N THR A 172 4.98 11.80 11.34
CA THR A 172 4.96 11.14 12.66
C THR A 172 5.34 9.67 12.56
N MET A 173 4.74 8.93 11.60
CA MET A 173 5.02 7.51 11.39
C MET A 173 6.50 7.22 11.05
N LEU A 174 7.24 8.17 10.43
CA LEU A 174 8.69 8.02 10.22
C LEU A 174 9.46 7.85 11.53
N GLY A 175 8.97 8.44 12.63
CA GLY A 175 9.59 8.35 13.95
C GLY A 175 9.64 6.91 14.49
N ASP A 176 8.69 6.06 14.09
CA ASP A 176 8.64 4.65 14.47
C ASP A 176 9.61 3.76 13.68
N ARG A 177 10.25 4.33 12.63
CA ARG A 177 11.20 3.64 11.74
C ARG A 177 10.67 2.27 11.27
N PRO A 178 9.44 2.20 10.73
CA PRO A 178 8.88 0.94 10.28
C PRO A 178 9.70 0.36 9.11
N ASP A 179 9.74 -0.96 9.03
CA ASP A 179 10.29 -1.69 7.89
C ASP A 179 9.38 -1.53 6.65
N PHE A 180 8.06 -1.39 6.85
CA PHE A 180 7.06 -1.08 5.81
C PHE A 180 5.76 -0.48 6.39
N PHE A 181 4.89 0.01 5.51
CA PHE A 181 3.56 0.52 5.83
C PHE A 181 2.48 -0.23 5.07
N ILE A 182 1.40 -0.62 5.75
CA ILE A 182 0.20 -1.17 5.12
C ILE A 182 -0.83 -0.04 4.98
N HIS A 183 -1.17 0.30 3.74
CA HIS A 183 -2.24 1.26 3.45
C HIS A 183 -3.53 0.48 3.21
N SER A 184 -4.45 0.50 4.17
CA SER A 184 -5.66 -0.34 4.19
C SER A 184 -6.83 0.31 3.44
N GLY A 185 -6.58 0.86 2.25
CA GLY A 185 -7.60 1.53 1.44
C GLY A 185 -7.79 3.02 1.73
N ASP A 186 -8.69 3.64 0.98
CA ASP A 186 -8.98 5.08 1.00
C ASP A 186 -7.73 5.96 0.87
N SER A 187 -6.82 5.54 0.00
CA SER A 187 -5.61 6.26 -0.35
C SER A 187 -5.87 7.54 -1.15
N ILE A 188 -7.08 7.66 -1.69
CA ILE A 188 -7.68 8.87 -2.23
C ILE A 188 -9.18 8.87 -1.91
N TYR A 189 -9.78 10.05 -1.91
CA TYR A 189 -11.23 10.19 -2.03
C TYR A 189 -11.61 10.75 -3.39
N ALA A 190 -11.88 9.86 -4.35
CA ALA A 190 -12.20 10.24 -5.72
C ALA A 190 -13.58 10.89 -5.88
N ASP A 191 -14.44 10.74 -4.88
CA ASP A 191 -15.85 11.09 -4.85
C ASP A 191 -16.20 12.13 -3.77
N CYS A 192 -15.19 12.61 -3.03
CA CYS A 192 -15.32 13.71 -2.07
C CYS A 192 -14.60 14.97 -2.61
N PRO A 193 -15.32 15.88 -3.28
CA PRO A 193 -14.83 17.20 -3.62
C PRO A 193 -14.46 17.97 -2.36
N ILE A 194 -13.45 18.82 -2.45
CA ILE A 194 -13.07 19.71 -1.35
C ILE A 194 -13.28 21.16 -1.74
N GLU A 195 -13.86 21.94 -0.83
CA GLU A 195 -13.93 23.39 -0.94
C GLU A 195 -12.62 24.04 -0.49
N ARG A 196 -12.33 25.23 -1.00
CA ARG A 196 -11.09 25.96 -0.64
C ARG A 196 -11.03 26.33 0.84
N GLU A 197 -12.17 26.69 1.42
CA GLU A 197 -12.28 27.09 2.81
C GLU A 197 -13.45 26.38 3.47
N GLN A 198 -13.24 25.88 4.69
CA GLN A 198 -14.30 25.30 5.51
C GLN A 198 -14.26 25.86 6.92
N LYS A 199 -15.43 26.11 7.50
CA LYS A 199 -15.55 26.60 8.87
C LYS A 199 -15.43 25.43 9.84
N LEU A 200 -14.62 25.63 10.88
CA LEU A 200 -14.42 24.67 11.95
C LEU A 200 -15.35 24.97 13.13
N PRO A 201 -15.74 23.96 13.93
CA PRO A 201 -16.58 24.15 15.11
C PRO A 201 -16.03 25.16 16.14
N ASN A 202 -14.70 25.32 16.19
CA ASN A 202 -14.02 26.28 17.08
C ASN A 202 -13.97 27.73 16.53
N GLY A 203 -14.59 27.99 15.38
CA GLY A 203 -14.61 29.30 14.71
C GLY A 203 -13.40 29.59 13.81
N GLU A 204 -12.40 28.70 13.77
CA GLU A 204 -11.30 28.79 12.81
C GLU A 204 -11.75 28.38 11.40
N VAL A 205 -10.85 28.59 10.43
CA VAL A 205 -11.05 28.17 9.03
C VAL A 205 -9.97 27.16 8.66
N TRP A 206 -10.39 26.07 8.02
CA TRP A 206 -9.52 25.13 7.32
C TRP A 206 -9.32 25.60 5.89
N ARG A 207 -8.07 25.59 5.40
CA ARG A 207 -7.71 26.13 4.08
C ARG A 207 -7.11 25.05 3.20
N ASN A 208 -7.93 24.47 2.34
CA ASN A 208 -7.47 23.44 1.41
C ASN A 208 -6.67 24.06 0.25
N LEU A 209 -5.56 23.42 -0.10
CA LEU A 209 -5.13 23.39 -1.50
C LEU A 209 -6.24 22.73 -2.32
N VAL A 210 -6.52 23.23 -3.53
CA VAL A 210 -7.56 22.67 -4.41
C VAL A 210 -7.03 22.61 -5.83
N THR A 211 -7.07 21.43 -6.43
CA THR A 211 -6.83 21.21 -7.87
C THR A 211 -8.16 21.02 -8.59
N GLU A 212 -8.15 21.16 -9.91
CA GLU A 212 -9.37 21.06 -10.73
C GLU A 212 -10.03 19.68 -10.60
N GLU A 213 -9.24 18.61 -10.60
CA GLU A 213 -9.75 17.25 -10.46
C GLU A 213 -10.25 16.94 -9.04
N LYS A 214 -9.71 17.59 -8.01
CA LYS A 214 -10.13 17.41 -6.61
C LYS A 214 -11.33 18.29 -6.22
N SER A 215 -11.75 19.23 -7.08
CA SER A 215 -12.93 20.06 -6.85
C SER A 215 -14.23 19.46 -7.40
N ARG A 216 -14.23 18.21 -7.84
CA ARG A 216 -15.40 17.48 -8.36
C ARG A 216 -15.26 15.97 -8.16
N ASN A 217 -16.37 15.25 -8.28
CA ASN A 217 -16.37 13.79 -8.29
C ASN A 217 -15.66 13.26 -9.55
N ALA A 218 -14.84 12.23 -9.38
CA ALA A 218 -14.11 11.60 -10.46
C ALA A 218 -15.01 10.76 -11.34
N THR A 219 -15.01 11.04 -12.65
CA THR A 219 -15.83 10.30 -13.63
C THR A 219 -14.98 9.69 -14.73
N SER A 220 -13.75 10.17 -14.93
CA SER A 220 -12.82 9.72 -15.95
C SER A 220 -11.49 9.28 -15.34
N VAL A 221 -10.72 8.47 -16.07
CA VAL A 221 -9.34 8.07 -15.65
C VAL A 221 -8.49 9.29 -15.30
N ALA A 222 -8.66 10.42 -16.00
CA ALA A 222 -7.93 11.66 -15.71
C ALA A 222 -8.28 12.25 -14.34
N ASP A 223 -9.57 12.22 -13.95
CA ASP A 223 -10.00 12.68 -12.63
C ASP A 223 -9.46 11.78 -11.51
N PHE A 224 -9.50 10.45 -11.69
CA PHE A 224 -8.94 9.51 -10.72
C PHE A 224 -7.43 9.71 -10.54
N ARG A 225 -6.67 9.87 -11.64
CA ARG A 225 -5.25 10.24 -11.59
C ARG A 225 -5.04 11.59 -10.88
N GLY A 226 -5.93 12.54 -11.12
CA GLY A 226 -6.00 13.84 -10.44
C GLY A 226 -5.98 13.74 -8.92
N ASN A 227 -6.75 12.82 -8.37
CA ASN A 227 -6.86 12.60 -6.93
C ASN A 227 -5.57 12.02 -6.33
N TYR A 228 -4.89 11.08 -7.01
CA TYR A 228 -3.58 10.59 -6.56
C TYR A 228 -2.51 11.68 -6.63
N LYS A 229 -2.46 12.45 -7.73
CA LYS A 229 -1.54 13.60 -7.86
C LYS A 229 -1.74 14.60 -6.73
N TYR A 230 -3.00 14.89 -6.37
CA TYR A 230 -3.35 15.82 -5.30
C TYR A 230 -2.71 15.39 -3.97
N ASN A 231 -2.89 14.14 -3.54
CA ASN A 231 -2.30 13.65 -2.28
C ASN A 231 -0.76 13.76 -2.32
N LEU A 232 -0.14 13.46 -3.47
CA LEU A 232 1.30 13.58 -3.68
C LEU A 232 1.80 15.04 -3.79
N LEU A 233 0.94 16.06 -3.67
CA LEU A 233 1.38 17.45 -3.45
C LEU A 233 1.95 17.65 -2.03
N ASP A 234 1.52 16.84 -1.06
CA ASP A 234 1.95 16.95 0.33
C ASP A 234 3.41 16.53 0.52
N ALA A 235 4.16 17.36 1.25
CA ALA A 235 5.58 17.12 1.50
C ALA A 235 5.84 15.99 2.49
N ASN A 236 4.97 15.76 3.47
CA ASN A 236 5.12 14.69 4.45
C ASN A 236 4.90 13.33 3.78
N LEU A 237 3.86 13.21 2.94
CA LEU A 237 3.60 11.98 2.18
C LEU A 237 4.77 11.65 1.23
N ARG A 238 5.25 12.61 0.43
CA ARG A 238 6.39 12.36 -0.46
C ARG A 238 7.66 11.95 0.28
N ARG A 239 7.93 12.56 1.45
CA ARG A 239 9.06 12.19 2.31
C ARG A 239 8.90 10.78 2.86
N PHE A 240 7.71 10.44 3.36
CA PHE A 240 7.41 9.11 3.87
C PHE A 240 7.63 8.04 2.81
N ASN A 241 7.07 8.25 1.61
CA ASN A 241 7.17 7.31 0.50
C ASN A 241 8.60 7.06 0.00
N SER A 242 9.52 8.02 0.20
CA SER A 242 10.93 7.84 -0.14
C SER A 242 11.70 6.96 0.86
N GLU A 243 11.16 6.73 2.06
CA GLU A 243 11.85 6.05 3.16
C GLU A 243 11.18 4.76 3.63
N VAL A 244 9.86 4.63 3.42
CA VAL A 244 9.05 3.49 3.90
C VAL A 244 8.34 2.85 2.71
N PRO A 245 8.58 1.56 2.44
CA PRO A 245 7.87 0.85 1.38
C PRO A 245 6.40 0.63 1.77
N MET A 246 5.52 0.74 0.79
CA MET A 246 4.08 0.63 0.96
C MET A 246 3.55 -0.71 0.44
N PHE A 247 2.76 -1.39 1.27
CA PHE A 247 1.90 -2.51 0.89
C PHE A 247 0.50 -1.96 0.75
N ALA A 248 0.17 -1.51 -0.46
CA ALA A 248 -1.10 -0.83 -0.73
C ALA A 248 -2.23 -1.82 -0.99
N GLN A 249 -3.38 -1.52 -0.40
CA GLN A 249 -4.71 -2.06 -0.64
C GLN A 249 -5.62 -0.88 -1.01
N TRP A 250 -6.72 -1.13 -1.71
CA TRP A 250 -7.73 -0.11 -2.00
C TRP A 250 -8.95 -0.34 -1.15
N ASP A 251 -9.85 0.62 -1.05
CA ASP A 251 -11.20 0.40 -0.56
C ASP A 251 -12.21 1.06 -1.53
N ASP A 252 -13.33 1.58 -1.04
CA ASP A 252 -14.39 2.11 -1.89
C ASP A 252 -14.05 3.49 -2.47
N HIS A 253 -13.35 4.36 -1.73
CA HIS A 253 -13.12 5.73 -2.16
C HIS A 253 -12.06 5.91 -3.26
N GLU A 254 -11.31 4.85 -3.60
CA GLU A 254 -10.59 4.74 -4.87
C GLU A 254 -11.52 4.76 -6.10
N VAL A 255 -12.82 4.53 -5.88
CA VAL A 255 -13.87 4.51 -6.89
C VAL A 255 -14.96 5.51 -6.51
N THR A 256 -15.87 5.11 -5.61
CA THR A 256 -17.00 5.88 -5.06
C THR A 256 -17.53 5.20 -3.80
N ASN A 257 -17.95 5.95 -2.78
CA ASN A 257 -18.47 5.47 -1.49
C ASN A 257 -19.42 4.26 -1.63
N ASP A 258 -19.17 3.20 -0.87
CA ASP A 258 -19.93 1.96 -0.73
C ASP A 258 -20.19 1.16 -2.02
N TRP A 259 -19.42 1.37 -3.09
CA TRP A 259 -19.75 0.74 -4.37
C TRP A 259 -19.68 -0.80 -4.35
N TRP A 260 -20.46 -1.41 -5.25
CA TRP A 260 -20.37 -2.82 -5.57
C TRP A 260 -20.53 -3.05 -7.09
N PRO A 261 -19.98 -4.14 -7.65
CA PRO A 261 -19.99 -4.41 -9.09
C PRO A 261 -21.41 -4.44 -9.70
N GLY A 262 -21.66 -3.60 -10.69
CA GLY A 262 -22.94 -3.54 -11.40
C GLY A 262 -23.97 -2.58 -10.82
N GLN A 263 -23.68 -1.93 -9.67
CA GLN A 263 -24.53 -0.88 -9.11
C GLN A 263 -24.72 0.28 -10.10
N ASN A 264 -25.94 0.80 -10.24
CA ASN A 264 -26.19 2.06 -10.95
C ASN A 264 -26.06 3.23 -9.97
N ARG A 265 -25.17 4.17 -10.25
CA ARG A 265 -24.85 5.33 -9.40
C ARG A 265 -25.67 6.55 -9.80
N GLY A 266 -26.75 6.83 -9.09
CA GLY A 266 -27.62 7.99 -9.35
C GLY A 266 -26.90 9.34 -9.19
N ASP A 267 -26.00 9.41 -8.21
CA ASP A 267 -25.04 10.50 -7.95
C ASP A 267 -24.02 10.72 -9.09
N TYR A 268 -23.92 9.75 -10.01
CA TYR A 268 -23.11 9.80 -11.23
C TYR A 268 -23.96 9.71 -12.49
N GLY A 269 -25.18 10.24 -12.47
CA GLY A 269 -26.05 10.27 -13.65
C GLY A 269 -26.46 8.87 -14.13
N ASN A 270 -26.59 7.91 -13.21
CA ASN A 270 -26.84 6.49 -13.46
C ASN A 270 -25.70 5.76 -14.18
N THR A 271 -24.46 6.24 -14.02
CA THR A 271 -23.27 5.51 -14.49
C THR A 271 -23.14 4.20 -13.72
N ASN A 272 -22.75 3.13 -14.42
CA ASN A 272 -22.50 1.84 -13.78
C ASN A 272 -21.20 1.90 -12.95
N ALA A 273 -21.25 1.50 -11.68
CA ALA A 273 -20.11 1.51 -10.78
C ALA A 273 -18.92 0.69 -11.31
N SER A 274 -19.16 -0.38 -12.09
CA SER A 274 -18.07 -1.16 -12.69
C SER A 274 -17.25 -0.37 -13.72
N LEU A 275 -17.85 0.63 -14.38
CA LEU A 275 -17.11 1.53 -15.26
C LEU A 275 -16.20 2.46 -14.45
N LEU A 276 -16.73 3.05 -13.38
CA LEU A 276 -15.95 3.88 -12.47
C LEU A 276 -14.83 3.07 -11.82
N ALA A 277 -15.12 1.84 -11.39
CA ALA A 277 -14.14 0.92 -10.81
C ALA A 277 -13.03 0.57 -11.80
N ALA A 278 -13.34 0.39 -13.09
CA ALA A 278 -12.32 0.19 -14.12
C ALA A 278 -11.39 1.41 -14.27
N HIS A 279 -11.92 2.63 -14.11
CA HIS A 279 -11.12 3.86 -14.14
C HIS A 279 -10.29 4.04 -12.87
N GLY A 280 -10.90 3.88 -11.70
CA GLY A 280 -10.23 3.93 -10.40
C GLY A 280 -9.11 2.88 -10.29
N ARG A 281 -9.39 1.64 -10.69
CA ARG A 281 -8.39 0.54 -10.66
C ARG A 281 -7.21 0.79 -11.57
N ARG A 282 -7.44 1.38 -12.75
CA ARG A 282 -6.34 1.80 -13.63
C ARG A 282 -5.46 2.84 -12.95
N ALA A 283 -6.07 3.88 -12.36
CA ALA A 283 -5.32 4.93 -11.66
C ALA A 283 -4.57 4.37 -10.43
N PHE A 284 -5.21 3.52 -9.62
CA PHE A 284 -4.59 2.82 -8.48
C PHE A 284 -3.36 2.03 -8.94
N CYS A 285 -3.51 1.22 -9.99
CA CYS A 285 -2.39 0.44 -10.53
C CYS A 285 -1.26 1.31 -11.11
N GLU A 286 -1.56 2.49 -11.61
CA GLU A 286 -0.57 3.44 -12.14
C GLU A 286 0.16 4.20 -11.02
N TYR A 287 -0.52 4.56 -9.93
CA TYR A 287 0.00 5.44 -8.87
C TYR A 287 0.50 4.73 -7.62
N MET A 288 0.08 3.49 -7.36
CA MET A 288 0.55 2.71 -6.24
C MET A 288 1.74 1.79 -6.63
N PRO A 289 2.75 1.63 -5.75
CA PRO A 289 3.93 0.81 -6.02
C PRO A 289 3.64 -0.70 -5.87
N VAL A 290 2.49 -1.16 -6.39
CA VAL A 290 2.06 -2.55 -6.38
C VAL A 290 2.60 -3.32 -7.58
N ARG A 291 2.94 -4.59 -7.37
CA ARG A 291 3.33 -5.52 -8.43
C ARG A 291 2.12 -5.93 -9.24
N GLN A 292 2.30 -6.06 -10.56
CA GLN A 292 1.25 -6.59 -11.42
C GLN A 292 1.27 -8.12 -11.39
N THR A 293 0.09 -8.73 -11.26
CA THR A 293 -0.08 -10.17 -11.41
C THR A 293 -0.41 -10.49 -12.87
N GLN A 294 0.37 -11.36 -13.52
CA GLN A 294 0.12 -11.74 -14.91
C GLN A 294 -1.20 -12.51 -15.11
N ALA A 295 -1.60 -13.32 -14.14
CA ALA A 295 -2.82 -14.12 -14.19
C ALA A 295 -4.10 -13.25 -14.18
N GLU A 296 -4.03 -12.06 -13.61
CA GLU A 296 -5.17 -11.14 -13.50
C GLU A 296 -4.67 -9.70 -13.45
N THR A 297 -4.84 -8.99 -14.58
CA THR A 297 -4.44 -7.59 -14.70
C THR A 297 -5.23 -6.73 -13.71
N GLY A 298 -4.50 -5.97 -12.90
CA GLY A 298 -5.08 -5.09 -11.89
C GLY A 298 -5.65 -5.83 -10.68
N ARG A 299 -5.20 -7.06 -10.42
CA ARG A 299 -5.49 -7.75 -9.16
C ARG A 299 -4.83 -7.03 -7.98
N ILE A 300 -5.56 -6.88 -6.88
CA ILE A 300 -5.12 -6.16 -5.69
C ILE A 300 -4.73 -7.12 -4.57
N TYR A 301 -5.57 -8.13 -4.30
CA TYR A 301 -5.26 -9.13 -3.29
C TYR A 301 -3.98 -9.91 -3.62
N ARG A 302 -3.14 -10.10 -2.60
CA ARG A 302 -1.84 -10.79 -2.70
C ARG A 302 -1.27 -11.09 -1.31
N ASN A 303 -0.28 -11.99 -1.29
CA ASN A 303 0.51 -12.32 -0.11
C ASN A 303 1.90 -11.72 -0.27
N ILE A 304 2.43 -11.10 0.79
CA ILE A 304 3.83 -10.70 0.90
C ILE A 304 4.45 -11.37 2.13
N SER A 305 5.38 -12.28 1.88
CA SER A 305 6.19 -12.89 2.93
C SER A 305 7.31 -11.96 3.39
N TYR A 306 7.33 -11.66 4.69
CA TYR A 306 8.33 -10.79 5.32
C TYR A 306 9.20 -11.57 6.32
N GLY A 307 9.90 -12.56 5.80
CA GLY A 307 10.78 -13.45 6.56
C GLY A 307 10.02 -14.48 7.39
N PRO A 308 10.70 -15.19 8.31
CA PRO A 308 10.10 -16.32 9.03
C PRO A 308 9.06 -15.91 10.09
N LEU A 309 8.96 -14.63 10.44
CA LEU A 309 8.05 -14.17 11.50
C LEU A 309 6.68 -13.73 11.00
N LEU A 310 6.57 -13.30 9.74
CA LEU A 310 5.39 -12.59 9.27
C LEU A 310 5.09 -12.88 7.80
N ASP A 311 3.86 -13.31 7.53
CA ASP A 311 3.22 -13.20 6.22
C ASP A 311 2.07 -12.17 6.32
N VAL A 312 1.96 -11.31 5.30
CA VAL A 312 0.88 -10.31 5.18
C VAL A 312 -0.02 -10.69 3.99
N PHE A 313 -1.29 -10.91 4.28
CA PHE A 313 -2.33 -11.22 3.29
C PHE A 313 -3.17 -9.97 3.06
N LEU A 314 -2.94 -9.28 1.95
CA LEU A 314 -3.75 -8.13 1.54
C LEU A 314 -4.98 -8.63 0.78
N LEU A 315 -6.15 -8.22 1.24
CA LEU A 315 -7.42 -8.58 0.62
C LEU A 315 -7.87 -7.52 -0.40
N ASP A 316 -8.96 -7.84 -1.09
CA ASP A 316 -9.79 -6.93 -1.87
C ASP A 316 -11.24 -7.29 -1.54
N MET A 317 -11.89 -6.46 -0.73
CA MET A 317 -13.28 -6.65 -0.31
C MET A 317 -14.27 -5.82 -1.13
N ARG A 318 -13.83 -5.24 -2.26
CA ARG A 318 -14.70 -4.40 -3.12
C ARG A 318 -14.91 -4.99 -4.51
N SER A 319 -13.87 -5.52 -5.16
CA SER A 319 -13.95 -5.98 -6.56
C SER A 319 -14.93 -7.12 -6.82
N TYR A 320 -15.15 -7.98 -5.83
CA TYR A 320 -15.79 -9.29 -6.02
C TYR A 320 -17.03 -9.50 -5.12
N ARG A 321 -17.45 -8.47 -4.39
CA ARG A 321 -18.58 -8.51 -3.46
C ARG A 321 -19.93 -8.49 -4.17
N GLY A 322 -20.95 -9.03 -3.50
CA GLY A 322 -22.35 -8.88 -3.87
C GLY A 322 -22.95 -7.53 -3.41
N PRO A 323 -24.23 -7.27 -3.72
CA PRO A 323 -24.93 -6.03 -3.36
C PRO A 323 -24.92 -5.72 -1.85
N ASN A 324 -24.93 -4.42 -1.50
CA ASN A 324 -25.02 -3.96 -0.10
C ASN A 324 -26.36 -4.34 0.54
N GLY A 325 -26.37 -4.50 1.87
CA GLY A 325 -27.56 -4.84 2.63
C GLY A 325 -28.16 -6.22 2.35
N ASN A 326 -27.49 -7.09 1.59
CA ASN A 326 -27.93 -8.48 1.38
C ASN A 326 -27.93 -9.24 2.71
N ARG A 327 -29.03 -9.92 3.03
CA ARG A 327 -29.20 -10.72 4.26
C ARG A 327 -29.54 -12.17 3.96
N ASP A 328 -29.07 -12.69 2.84
CA ASP A 328 -29.31 -14.09 2.48
C ASP A 328 -28.75 -15.02 3.56
N THR A 329 -29.40 -16.15 3.75
CA THR A 329 -29.00 -17.15 4.75
C THR A 329 -28.15 -18.27 4.16
N GLU A 330 -27.88 -18.20 2.86
CA GLU A 330 -27.08 -19.16 2.10
C GLU A 330 -25.96 -18.45 1.35
N LEU A 331 -24.82 -19.14 1.22
CA LEU A 331 -23.68 -18.65 0.45
C LEU A 331 -24.01 -18.62 -1.05
N GLY A 332 -23.75 -17.48 -1.67
CA GLY A 332 -23.98 -17.26 -3.09
C GLY A 332 -23.32 -15.97 -3.57
N PRO A 333 -23.43 -15.65 -4.87
CA PRO A 333 -22.82 -14.45 -5.44
C PRO A 333 -23.26 -13.14 -4.76
N ASP A 334 -24.52 -13.06 -4.32
CA ASP A 334 -25.07 -11.85 -3.71
C ASP A 334 -24.66 -11.68 -2.24
N SER A 335 -24.25 -12.76 -1.56
CA SER A 335 -23.72 -12.76 -0.19
C SER A 335 -22.19 -12.74 -0.13
N ALA A 336 -21.50 -12.65 -1.27
CA ALA A 336 -20.04 -12.60 -1.32
C ALA A 336 -19.47 -11.27 -0.81
N ILE A 337 -18.28 -11.32 -0.20
CA ILE A 337 -17.44 -10.15 0.13
C ILE A 337 -16.04 -10.26 -0.49
N LEU A 338 -15.43 -11.45 -0.45
CA LEU A 338 -14.16 -11.76 -1.15
C LEU A 338 -14.43 -12.40 -2.51
N GLY A 339 -15.55 -13.12 -2.62
CA GLY A 339 -15.84 -13.97 -3.78
C GLY A 339 -15.01 -15.25 -3.79
N ALA A 340 -15.57 -16.29 -4.42
CA ALA A 340 -15.07 -17.66 -4.31
C ALA A 340 -13.58 -17.83 -4.68
N VAL A 341 -13.08 -17.14 -5.71
CA VAL A 341 -11.70 -17.30 -6.17
C VAL A 341 -10.70 -16.75 -5.14
N GLN A 342 -10.97 -15.57 -4.57
CA GLN A 342 -10.11 -14.96 -3.56
C GLN A 342 -10.22 -15.70 -2.22
N LEU A 343 -11.42 -16.13 -1.84
CA LEU A 343 -11.63 -16.93 -0.64
C LEU A 343 -10.82 -18.24 -0.68
N GLU A 344 -10.90 -18.99 -1.78
CA GLU A 344 -10.11 -20.23 -1.95
C GLU A 344 -8.60 -19.94 -2.09
N TRP A 345 -8.22 -18.82 -2.69
CA TRP A 345 -6.83 -18.35 -2.67
C TRP A 345 -6.36 -18.12 -1.23
N LEU A 346 -7.12 -17.40 -0.41
CA LEU A 346 -6.73 -17.07 0.96
C LEU A 346 -6.58 -18.32 1.82
N LYS A 347 -7.54 -19.25 1.76
CA LYS A 347 -7.47 -20.55 2.45
C LYS A 347 -6.19 -21.32 2.10
N ARG A 348 -5.86 -21.39 0.80
CA ARG A 348 -4.64 -22.04 0.33
C ARG A 348 -3.37 -21.33 0.82
N GLU A 349 -3.28 -20.01 0.69
CA GLU A 349 -2.06 -19.31 1.09
C GLU A 349 -1.86 -19.33 2.62
N LEU A 350 -2.93 -19.28 3.42
CA LEU A 350 -2.87 -19.44 4.87
C LEU A 350 -2.32 -20.81 5.29
N THR A 351 -2.68 -21.88 4.59
CA THR A 351 -2.16 -23.24 4.88
C THR A 351 -0.73 -23.45 4.38
N HIS A 352 -0.28 -22.70 3.37
CA HIS A 352 1.11 -22.74 2.90
C HIS A 352 2.06 -21.89 3.75
N SER A 353 1.54 -20.97 4.56
CA SER A 353 2.33 -20.06 5.37
C SER A 353 2.98 -20.76 6.57
N ASN A 354 4.32 -20.73 6.57
CA ASN A 354 5.15 -21.21 7.69
C ASN A 354 5.60 -20.07 8.62
N ALA A 355 5.18 -18.82 8.36
CA ALA A 355 5.49 -17.69 9.23
C ALA A 355 4.82 -17.83 10.59
N THR A 356 5.47 -17.31 11.65
CA THR A 356 4.87 -17.31 13.00
C THR A 356 3.53 -16.59 13.00
N TRP A 357 3.45 -15.37 12.44
CA TRP A 357 2.25 -14.55 12.38
C TRP A 357 1.70 -14.45 10.96
N LYS A 358 0.38 -14.46 10.85
CA LYS A 358 -0.38 -14.28 9.61
C LYS A 358 -1.27 -13.05 9.79
N VAL A 359 -0.82 -11.92 9.27
CA VAL A 359 -1.59 -10.67 9.33
C VAL A 359 -2.51 -10.61 8.12
N ILE A 360 -3.81 -10.57 8.36
CA ILE A 360 -4.85 -10.41 7.33
C ILE A 360 -5.21 -8.93 7.31
N ALA A 361 -4.76 -8.23 6.26
CA ALA A 361 -5.10 -6.84 6.01
C ALA A 361 -6.40 -6.81 5.21
N ALA A 362 -7.46 -6.35 5.86
CA ALA A 362 -8.80 -6.27 5.31
C ALA A 362 -9.20 -4.80 5.18
N ASP A 363 -9.96 -4.49 4.14
CA ASP A 363 -10.45 -3.15 3.83
C ASP A 363 -11.48 -2.74 4.92
N LEU A 364 -12.42 -3.66 5.21
CA LEU A 364 -13.53 -3.47 6.14
C LEU A 364 -13.35 -4.23 7.47
N PRO A 365 -13.77 -3.66 8.62
CA PRO A 365 -13.92 -4.39 9.87
C PRO A 365 -15.01 -5.48 9.83
N LEU A 366 -14.85 -6.50 10.66
CA LEU A 366 -15.71 -7.69 10.64
C LEU A 366 -17.06 -7.51 11.34
N SER A 367 -17.11 -6.71 12.41
CA SER A 367 -18.30 -6.63 13.28
C SER A 367 -18.94 -5.25 13.39
N ILE A 368 -18.45 -4.26 12.66
CA ILE A 368 -19.03 -2.93 12.70
C ILE A 368 -20.25 -2.87 11.78
N VAL A 369 -21.39 -2.50 12.36
CA VAL A 369 -22.66 -2.46 11.65
C VAL A 369 -22.70 -1.23 10.74
N SER A 370 -22.70 -1.48 9.43
CA SER A 370 -22.97 -0.49 8.38
C SER A 370 -23.69 -1.17 7.22
N TYR A 371 -24.42 -0.41 6.41
CA TYR A 371 -25.18 -0.94 5.27
C TYR A 371 -24.29 -1.64 4.23
N ASP A 372 -23.03 -1.19 4.09
CA ASP A 372 -22.04 -1.72 3.16
C ASP A 372 -20.97 -2.60 3.86
N ALA A 373 -20.99 -2.74 5.18
CA ALA A 373 -19.98 -3.50 5.91
C ALA A 373 -20.16 -5.01 5.74
N VAL A 374 -19.29 -5.77 6.42
CA VAL A 374 -19.45 -7.21 6.66
C VAL A 374 -20.69 -7.46 7.53
N ALA A 375 -20.80 -6.75 8.65
CA ALA A 375 -21.87 -6.96 9.63
C ALA A 375 -23.10 -6.09 9.33
N LEU A 376 -24.28 -6.72 9.37
CA LEU A 376 -25.57 -6.04 9.18
C LEU A 376 -26.46 -6.09 10.43
N GLY A 377 -25.91 -6.49 11.57
CA GLY A 377 -26.58 -6.53 12.86
C GLY A 377 -26.55 -7.91 13.52
N ASN A 378 -27.09 -7.99 14.73
CA ASN A 378 -27.02 -9.19 15.57
C ASN A 378 -27.69 -10.43 14.94
N GLY A 379 -27.10 -11.61 15.14
CA GLY A 379 -27.71 -12.88 14.76
C GLY A 379 -26.72 -13.98 14.40
N ALA A 380 -27.24 -15.06 13.83
CA ALA A 380 -26.41 -16.01 13.11
C ALA A 380 -25.87 -15.34 11.82
N PRO A 381 -24.75 -15.82 11.26
CA PRO A 381 -24.17 -15.24 10.06
C PRO A 381 -25.20 -15.15 8.92
N VAL A 382 -25.31 -13.96 8.33
CA VAL A 382 -26.12 -13.70 7.13
C VAL A 382 -25.35 -12.84 6.14
N GLY A 383 -25.74 -12.90 4.87
CA GLY A 383 -25.09 -12.13 3.81
C GLY A 383 -23.58 -12.37 3.82
N ARG A 384 -22.82 -11.29 3.92
CA ARG A 384 -21.34 -11.31 3.86
C ARG A 384 -20.66 -11.99 5.03
N GLU A 385 -21.32 -12.06 6.18
CA GLU A 385 -20.81 -12.79 7.33
C GLU A 385 -20.68 -14.29 7.03
N LEU A 386 -21.42 -14.82 6.05
CA LEU A 386 -21.32 -16.23 5.67
C LEU A 386 -19.93 -16.60 5.13
N GLU A 387 -19.30 -15.77 4.29
CA GLU A 387 -17.95 -16.02 3.78
C GLU A 387 -16.91 -15.89 4.90
N ILE A 388 -17.10 -14.95 5.83
CA ILE A 388 -16.24 -14.79 6.99
C ILE A 388 -16.38 -15.99 7.94
N ALA A 389 -17.58 -16.48 8.19
CA ALA A 389 -17.84 -17.67 8.99
C ALA A 389 -17.17 -18.91 8.39
N ASP A 390 -17.29 -19.12 7.08
CA ASP A 390 -16.61 -20.20 6.35
C ASP A 390 -15.07 -20.10 6.45
N LEU A 391 -14.51 -18.90 6.27
CA LEU A 391 -13.08 -18.67 6.42
C LEU A 391 -12.59 -18.94 7.84
N LEU A 392 -13.29 -18.45 8.86
CA LEU A 392 -12.93 -18.63 10.27
C LEU A 392 -13.02 -20.10 10.69
N ALA A 393 -14.04 -20.83 10.24
CA ALA A 393 -14.13 -22.28 10.42
C ALA A 393 -12.97 -23.01 9.73
N PHE A 394 -12.66 -22.65 8.48
CA PHE A 394 -11.53 -23.23 7.77
C PHE A 394 -10.21 -23.01 8.52
N ILE A 395 -9.92 -21.79 8.97
CA ILE A 395 -8.70 -21.46 9.73
C ILE A 395 -8.55 -22.38 10.95
N LYS A 396 -9.64 -22.56 11.70
CA LYS A 396 -9.69 -23.47 12.85
C LYS A 396 -9.42 -24.93 12.44
N HIS A 397 -10.18 -25.46 11.49
CA HIS A 397 -10.11 -26.88 11.11
C HIS A 397 -8.81 -27.25 10.40
N ALA A 398 -8.22 -26.32 9.66
CA ALA A 398 -6.92 -26.48 9.01
C ALA A 398 -5.73 -26.33 9.97
N GLY A 399 -5.98 -25.96 11.24
CA GLY A 399 -4.92 -25.76 12.24
C GLY A 399 -4.04 -24.54 11.94
N VAL A 400 -4.59 -23.53 11.26
CA VAL A 400 -3.90 -22.27 11.02
C VAL A 400 -3.95 -21.45 12.31
N HIS A 401 -2.77 -21.08 12.82
CA HIS A 401 -2.64 -20.34 14.08
C HIS A 401 -2.07 -18.93 13.87
N ASN A 402 -2.18 -18.10 14.90
CA ASN A 402 -1.56 -16.76 14.98
C ASN A 402 -2.03 -15.81 13.87
N THR A 403 -3.33 -15.85 13.57
CA THR A 403 -3.98 -14.89 12.69
C THR A 403 -4.32 -13.62 13.47
N VAL A 404 -4.04 -12.46 12.86
CA VAL A 404 -4.40 -11.14 13.36
C VAL A 404 -4.99 -10.35 12.20
N TRP A 405 -6.11 -9.68 12.45
CA TRP A 405 -6.77 -8.82 11.47
C TRP A 405 -6.40 -7.36 11.72
N ILE A 406 -6.14 -6.62 10.64
CA ILE A 406 -5.96 -5.17 10.68
C ILE A 406 -6.83 -4.51 9.62
N THR A 407 -7.49 -3.41 9.97
CA THR A 407 -8.47 -2.72 9.13
C THR A 407 -8.43 -1.20 9.32
N ALA A 408 -9.14 -0.47 8.45
CA ALA A 408 -9.34 0.98 8.50
C ALA A 408 -10.84 1.32 8.28
N ASP A 409 -11.18 2.21 7.32
CA ASP A 409 -12.53 2.57 6.83
C ASP A 409 -13.41 3.36 7.83
N MET A 410 -13.48 2.95 9.09
CA MET A 410 -14.45 3.53 10.02
C MET A 410 -14.06 4.89 10.64
N HIS A 411 -12.85 5.38 10.36
CA HIS A 411 -12.25 6.63 10.88
C HIS A 411 -12.32 6.80 12.41
N TYR A 412 -12.01 5.72 13.11
CA TYR A 412 -11.61 5.74 14.51
C TYR A 412 -10.62 4.61 14.74
N THR A 413 -10.01 4.55 15.93
CA THR A 413 -9.11 3.45 16.29
C THR A 413 -9.70 2.55 17.35
N ALA A 414 -9.54 1.24 17.21
CA ALA A 414 -10.04 0.26 18.16
C ALA A 414 -9.25 -1.04 18.19
N ALA A 415 -9.41 -1.76 19.30
CA ALA A 415 -8.92 -3.12 19.48
C ALA A 415 -10.09 -4.02 19.90
N HIS A 416 -10.39 -5.00 19.06
CA HIS A 416 -11.44 -5.98 19.29
C HIS A 416 -10.83 -7.37 19.50
N TYR A 417 -11.32 -8.07 20.53
CA TYR A 417 -11.00 -9.48 20.74
C TYR A 417 -12.23 -10.35 20.50
N TYR A 418 -12.12 -11.26 19.56
CA TYR A 418 -13.21 -12.15 19.14
C TYR A 418 -13.14 -13.45 19.93
N ASP A 419 -14.26 -13.84 20.55
CA ASP A 419 -14.34 -15.05 21.39
C ASP A 419 -15.58 -15.88 21.00
N PRO A 420 -15.40 -17.12 20.51
CA PRO A 420 -16.53 -17.97 20.09
C PRO A 420 -17.50 -18.26 21.24
N ASN A 421 -17.07 -18.17 22.50
CA ASN A 421 -17.97 -18.37 23.66
C ASN A 421 -18.96 -17.20 23.87
N ARG A 422 -18.74 -16.07 23.20
CA ARG A 422 -19.62 -14.90 23.23
C ARG A 422 -20.33 -14.66 21.88
N ALA A 423 -20.07 -15.52 20.90
CA ALA A 423 -20.55 -15.39 19.54
C ALA A 423 -21.83 -16.21 19.30
N GLN A 424 -22.61 -15.81 18.30
CA GLN A 424 -23.70 -16.63 17.77
C GLN A 424 -23.17 -17.77 16.89
N PHE A 425 -22.16 -17.47 16.06
CA PHE A 425 -21.41 -18.49 15.32
C PHE A 425 -20.19 -18.91 16.14
N GLN A 426 -20.06 -20.19 16.50
CA GLN A 426 -19.03 -20.63 17.48
C GLN A 426 -17.90 -21.44 16.86
N ASP A 427 -17.93 -21.72 15.56
CA ASP A 427 -16.96 -22.60 14.92
C ASP A 427 -15.71 -21.83 14.44
N PHE A 428 -14.99 -21.20 15.38
CA PHE A 428 -13.73 -20.52 15.10
C PHE A 428 -12.82 -20.50 16.34
N GLU A 429 -11.54 -20.14 16.16
CA GLU A 429 -10.58 -19.94 17.25
C GLU A 429 -10.49 -18.46 17.63
N PRO A 430 -10.33 -18.09 18.91
CA PRO A 430 -10.21 -16.68 19.31
C PRO A 430 -9.09 -15.94 18.58
N PHE A 431 -9.34 -14.69 18.18
CA PHE A 431 -8.39 -13.86 17.45
C PHE A 431 -8.55 -12.36 17.77
N TRP A 432 -7.60 -11.55 17.32
CA TRP A 432 -7.61 -10.09 17.44
C TRP A 432 -7.88 -9.42 16.10
N GLU A 433 -8.66 -8.34 16.15
CA GLU A 433 -8.78 -7.33 15.09
C GLU A 433 -8.36 -5.97 15.66
N PHE A 434 -7.62 -5.21 14.86
CA PHE A 434 -7.24 -3.84 15.19
C PHE A 434 -7.63 -2.89 14.06
N ILE A 435 -8.41 -1.87 14.42
CA ILE A 435 -8.88 -0.83 13.50
C ILE A 435 -8.02 0.41 13.70
N SER A 436 -7.52 0.99 12.62
CA SER A 436 -6.86 2.29 12.71
C SER A 436 -7.05 3.14 11.45
N GLY A 437 -7.57 4.33 11.69
CA GLY A 437 -7.82 5.40 10.75
C GLY A 437 -8.60 6.51 11.45
N PRO A 438 -8.70 7.72 10.90
CA PRO A 438 -8.16 8.10 9.60
C PRO A 438 -6.75 8.70 9.72
N LEU A 439 -5.99 8.68 8.62
CA LEU A 439 -4.69 9.38 8.54
C LEU A 439 -4.86 10.88 8.34
N HIS A 440 -5.80 11.27 7.48
CA HIS A 440 -6.09 12.67 7.15
C HIS A 440 -7.48 12.84 6.55
N ALA A 441 -8.50 12.40 7.27
CA ALA A 441 -9.89 12.48 6.84
C ALA A 441 -10.79 12.84 8.04
N GLY A 442 -12.10 12.90 7.82
CA GLY A 442 -13.06 13.27 8.87
C GLY A 442 -13.19 12.18 9.93
N THR A 443 -12.96 12.46 11.21
CA THR A 443 -13.08 11.42 12.24
C THR A 443 -14.54 11.17 12.64
N TRP A 444 -14.89 9.91 12.94
CA TRP A 444 -16.20 9.52 13.50
C TRP A 444 -16.14 8.93 14.92
N ALA A 445 -17.30 8.82 15.56
CA ALA A 445 -17.47 8.05 16.79
C ALA A 445 -17.37 6.54 16.51
N PRO A 446 -16.95 5.73 17.51
CA PRO A 446 -16.95 4.27 17.37
C PRO A 446 -18.32 3.71 16.99
N GLY A 447 -18.34 2.82 15.99
CA GLY A 447 -19.56 2.23 15.45
C GLY A 447 -20.22 1.18 16.37
N GLU A 448 -21.47 0.85 16.08
CA GLU A 448 -22.18 -0.25 16.76
C GLU A 448 -21.57 -1.60 16.35
N LEU A 449 -21.34 -2.47 17.34
CA LEU A 449 -20.89 -3.84 17.12
C LEU A 449 -22.06 -4.81 17.06
N ASP A 450 -21.98 -5.76 16.12
CA ASP A 450 -22.84 -6.92 16.08
C ASP A 450 -22.35 -8.03 17.06
N ASN A 451 -23.10 -9.13 17.16
CA ASN A 451 -22.76 -10.27 18.02
C ASN A 451 -22.49 -11.59 17.27
N THR A 452 -22.46 -11.57 15.94
CA THR A 452 -22.30 -12.79 15.12
C THR A 452 -21.02 -13.53 15.48
N PHE A 453 -19.91 -12.81 15.56
CA PHE A 453 -18.58 -13.35 15.92
C PHE A 453 -18.13 -13.00 17.35
N GLY A 454 -19.03 -12.46 18.17
CA GLY A 454 -18.77 -12.17 19.59
C GLY A 454 -17.60 -11.21 19.86
N PRO A 455 -17.52 -10.05 19.18
CA PRO A 455 -16.47 -9.07 19.41
C PRO A 455 -16.52 -8.52 20.85
N GLN A 456 -15.34 -8.25 21.40
CA GLN A 456 -15.19 -7.57 22.69
C GLN A 456 -14.34 -6.32 22.50
N VAL A 457 -14.92 -5.15 22.80
CA VAL A 457 -14.17 -3.90 22.85
C VAL A 457 -13.14 -3.97 23.98
N ARG A 458 -11.87 -3.93 23.61
CA ARG A 458 -10.74 -3.81 24.55
C ARG A 458 -10.26 -2.38 24.65
N TYR A 459 -10.39 -1.64 23.56
CA TYR A 459 -10.13 -0.20 23.47
C TYR A 459 -10.82 0.37 22.24
N GLN A 460 -11.26 1.62 22.32
CA GLN A 460 -11.73 2.40 21.17
C GLN A 460 -11.53 3.90 21.45
N ASN A 461 -11.25 4.68 20.41
CA ASN A 461 -11.15 6.13 20.48
C ASN A 461 -11.47 6.75 19.12
N GLY A 462 -12.37 7.74 19.16
CA GLY A 462 -12.90 8.48 18.03
C GLY A 462 -13.62 9.72 18.55
N CYS A 463 -14.56 10.26 17.80
CA CYS A 463 -15.35 11.40 18.24
C CYS A 463 -16.23 11.04 19.46
N SER A 464 -16.32 11.96 20.42
CA SER A 464 -17.32 11.92 21.48
C SER A 464 -18.64 12.54 21.03
N ALA A 465 -19.74 12.21 21.71
CA ALA A 465 -21.05 12.78 21.42
C ALA A 465 -21.06 14.32 21.54
N GLU A 466 -20.27 14.89 22.44
CA GLU A 466 -20.15 16.33 22.63
C GLU A 466 -19.36 17.02 21.52
N GLN A 467 -18.41 16.32 20.91
CA GLN A 467 -17.59 16.83 19.81
C GLN A 467 -18.35 16.86 18.47
N GLY A 468 -19.29 15.93 18.29
CA GLY A 468 -19.93 15.68 17.01
C GLY A 468 -19.03 14.89 16.04
N GLU A 469 -19.54 14.68 14.83
CA GLU A 469 -18.91 13.82 13.81
C GLU A 469 -18.15 14.64 12.75
N ASN A 470 -17.37 13.95 11.89
CA ASN A 470 -16.57 14.52 10.81
C ASN A 470 -15.62 15.63 11.30
N LEU A 471 -14.90 15.38 12.38
CA LEU A 471 -13.92 16.34 12.88
C LEU A 471 -12.71 16.44 11.97
N ALA A 472 -12.29 17.68 11.69
CA ALA A 472 -11.10 17.96 10.89
C ALA A 472 -9.81 17.44 11.55
N PRO A 473 -8.76 17.12 10.76
CA PRO A 473 -7.48 16.62 11.29
C PRO A 473 -6.81 17.48 12.36
N CYS A 474 -7.10 18.80 12.42
CA CYS A 474 -6.57 19.68 13.46
C CYS A 474 -7.09 19.39 14.87
N PHE A 475 -8.18 18.63 15.03
CA PHE A 475 -8.69 18.22 16.33
C PHE A 475 -7.92 17.03 16.95
N GLY A 476 -6.96 16.45 16.21
CA GLY A 476 -6.00 15.49 16.75
C GLY A 476 -6.48 14.04 16.78
N LEU A 477 -7.69 13.74 16.31
CA LEU A 477 -8.26 12.40 16.24
C LEU A 477 -7.91 11.70 14.92
N GLN A 478 -6.63 11.77 14.53
CA GLN A 478 -6.09 10.97 13.43
C GLN A 478 -5.24 9.88 14.05
N PHE A 479 -5.33 8.67 13.51
CA PHE A 479 -4.82 7.49 14.18
C PHE A 479 -4.02 6.63 13.22
N TYR A 480 -3.03 5.93 13.75
CA TYR A 480 -2.34 4.87 13.03
C TYR A 480 -1.94 3.77 14.01
N GLY A 481 -1.83 2.55 13.50
CA GLY A 481 -1.37 1.41 14.27
C GLY A 481 0.11 1.16 14.07
N HIS A 482 0.78 0.67 15.10
CA HIS A 482 2.17 0.20 15.07
C HIS A 482 2.26 -1.23 15.58
N VAL A 483 2.95 -2.08 14.84
CA VAL A 483 3.23 -3.47 15.20
C VAL A 483 4.73 -3.68 15.30
N ALA A 484 5.17 -4.33 16.38
CA ALA A 484 6.53 -4.82 16.56
C ALA A 484 6.51 -6.30 16.94
N ILE A 485 7.22 -7.13 16.18
CA ILE A 485 7.39 -8.56 16.45
C ILE A 485 8.82 -8.80 16.90
N ASP A 486 8.99 -9.30 18.12
CA ASP A 486 10.31 -9.62 18.65
C ASP A 486 10.87 -10.92 18.03
N SER A 487 12.14 -10.93 17.63
CA SER A 487 12.75 -12.11 17.00
C SER A 487 13.04 -13.26 17.95
N ALA A 488 13.26 -12.99 19.24
CA ALA A 488 13.67 -14.00 20.21
C ALA A 488 12.44 -14.69 20.81
N SER A 489 11.44 -13.91 21.24
CA SER A 489 10.21 -14.44 21.83
C SER A 489 9.10 -14.67 20.81
N GLU A 490 9.23 -14.14 19.59
CA GLU A 490 8.20 -14.16 18.55
C GLU A 490 6.89 -13.45 18.96
N VAL A 491 6.92 -12.63 20.01
CA VAL A 491 5.75 -11.91 20.54
C VAL A 491 5.44 -10.72 19.67
N MET A 492 4.18 -10.59 19.27
CA MET A 492 3.66 -9.41 18.59
C MET A 492 3.17 -8.39 19.62
N THR A 493 3.71 -7.17 19.56
CA THR A 493 3.17 -6.01 20.29
C THR A 493 2.44 -5.11 19.31
N VAL A 494 1.16 -4.84 19.58
CA VAL A 494 0.34 -3.94 18.78
C VAL A 494 0.05 -2.69 19.61
N THR A 495 0.29 -1.52 19.04
CA THR A 495 0.08 -0.21 19.68
C THR A 495 -0.79 0.66 18.78
N LEU A 496 -1.86 1.22 19.34
CA LEU A 496 -2.71 2.21 18.67
C LEU A 496 -2.23 3.60 19.05
N LYS A 497 -1.98 4.45 18.06
CA LYS A 497 -1.32 5.75 18.24
C LYS A 497 -2.13 6.90 17.65
N ASP A 498 -1.95 8.09 18.20
CA ASP A 498 -2.51 9.33 17.65
C ASP A 498 -1.56 10.01 16.65
N VAL A 499 -2.03 11.10 16.04
CA VAL A 499 -1.27 11.96 15.11
C VAL A 499 0.07 12.48 15.65
N GLY A 500 0.21 12.57 16.98
CA GLY A 500 1.43 12.97 17.66
C GLY A 500 2.41 11.83 17.89
N GLY A 501 2.01 10.59 17.60
CA GLY A 501 2.78 9.37 17.81
C GLY A 501 2.69 8.86 19.25
N ASN A 502 1.80 9.41 20.06
CA ASN A 502 1.59 8.95 21.43
C ASN A 502 0.88 7.60 21.41
N ALA A 503 1.35 6.68 22.24
CA ALA A 503 0.65 5.42 22.45
C ALA A 503 -0.63 5.68 23.26
N LEU A 504 -1.78 5.39 22.66
CA LEU A 504 -3.07 5.50 23.33
C LEU A 504 -3.43 4.19 24.04
N TRP A 505 -3.09 3.06 23.41
CA TRP A 505 -3.32 1.73 23.94
C TRP A 505 -2.35 0.74 23.30
N ALA A 506 -1.97 -0.32 24.03
CA ALA A 506 -1.13 -1.39 23.50
C ALA A 506 -1.46 -2.75 24.11
N THR A 507 -1.18 -3.82 23.36
CA THR A 507 -1.26 -5.20 23.85
C THR A 507 -0.10 -6.03 23.33
N ARG A 508 0.23 -7.09 24.07
CA ARG A 508 1.19 -8.13 23.69
C ARG A 508 0.45 -9.42 23.42
N ILE A 509 0.70 -10.03 22.27
CA ILE A 509 0.07 -11.27 21.83
C ILE A 509 1.16 -12.34 21.73
N GLU A 510 1.02 -13.36 22.58
CA GLU A 510 1.93 -14.51 22.61
C GLU A 510 1.58 -15.47 21.45
N PRO A 511 2.56 -15.95 20.67
CA PRO A 511 2.28 -16.88 19.59
C PRO A 511 1.91 -18.26 20.14
N LYS A 512 0.92 -18.91 19.52
CA LYS A 512 0.68 -20.35 19.68
C LYS A 512 1.83 -21.08 18.98
N LEU A 513 2.81 -21.54 19.75
CA LEU A 513 3.90 -22.36 19.23
C LEU A 513 3.38 -23.76 18.95
N LEU A 514 3.57 -24.24 17.71
CA LEU A 514 3.34 -25.63 17.34
C LEU A 514 4.28 -26.51 18.18
N ARG A 515 3.81 -27.00 19.33
CA ARG A 515 4.51 -28.06 20.05
C ARG A 515 4.38 -29.32 19.21
N TRP A 516 5.48 -29.74 18.58
CA TRP A 516 5.63 -31.13 18.15
C TRP A 516 5.45 -31.99 19.41
N THR A 517 4.27 -32.56 19.60
CA THR A 517 4.08 -33.65 20.54
C THR A 517 4.88 -34.83 20.00
N THR A 518 6.15 -34.91 20.38
CA THR A 518 6.88 -36.17 20.37
C THR A 518 6.21 -37.05 21.41
N GLY A 519 5.24 -37.85 20.95
CA GLY A 519 4.68 -38.93 21.77
C GLY A 519 5.82 -39.82 22.27
N PRO A 520 5.74 -40.35 23.50
CA PRO A 520 6.81 -41.17 24.05
C PRO A 520 7.03 -42.38 23.15
N MET A 521 8.27 -42.56 22.66
CA MET A 521 8.72 -43.82 22.08
C MET A 521 8.54 -44.91 23.14
N VAL A 522 7.48 -45.70 23.00
CA VAL A 522 7.34 -46.98 23.71
C VAL A 522 8.42 -47.89 23.13
N GLN A 523 9.58 -47.96 23.79
CA GLN A 523 10.51 -49.05 23.61
C GLN A 523 9.82 -50.33 24.06
N ARG A 524 9.41 -51.15 23.09
CA ARG A 524 9.12 -52.57 23.35
C ARG A 524 10.46 -53.29 23.49
N ILE A 525 10.70 -53.82 24.68
CA ILE A 525 11.65 -54.93 24.91
C ILE A 525 10.95 -56.22 24.49
#